data_AF-A0A8S4PU77-F1
#
_entry.id   AF-A0A8S4PU77-F1
#
_cell.length_a   1.000
_cell.length_b   1.000
_cell.length_c   1.000
_cell.angle_alpha   90.00
_cell.angle_beta   90.00
_cell.angle_gamma   90.00
#
_symmetry.space_group_name_H-M   'P 1'
#
loop_
_entity.id
_entity.type
_entity.pdbx_description
1 polymer ?
#
loop_
_entity_poly.entity_id
_entity_poly.type
_entity_poly.pdbx_seq_one_letter_code
_entity_poly.pdbx_strand_id
1 'polypeptide(L)'
;MGCGGSKSTEVKEIKQNGNVQESKQKEEAKISKQDPIPKGPYKLTYFDGQGRAELTRVIFASQDIKFEDIRVNFKDWPDMKPTTPMGMLPILEVEGTKICES
;
A
#
# COMPACT_ATOMS: atom_id res chain seq x y z
N MET A 1 18.27 74.09 -6.27
CA MET A 1 18.08 73.14 -5.16
C MET A 1 16.62 73.22 -4.74
N GLY A 2 15.82 72.20 -5.04
CA GLY A 2 14.38 72.19 -4.73
C GLY A 2 13.96 70.78 -4.36
N CYS A 3 13.88 70.52 -3.06
CA CYS A 3 13.22 69.35 -2.49
C CYS A 3 11.74 69.66 -2.25
N GLY A 4 10.88 68.65 -2.37
CA GLY A 4 9.54 68.67 -1.77
C GLY A 4 8.46 68.03 -2.64
N GLY A 5 8.12 66.78 -2.33
CA GLY A 5 7.02 66.07 -2.97
C GLY A 5 5.64 66.36 -2.39
N SER A 6 4.61 65.89 -3.08
CA SER A 6 3.32 65.46 -2.51
C SER A 6 2.62 64.55 -3.53
N LYS A 7 2.54 63.27 -3.22
CA LYS A 7 1.32 62.53 -2.84
C LYS A 7 0.27 62.46 -3.95
N SER A 8 0.11 61.27 -4.52
CA SER A 8 -1.21 60.82 -4.95
C SER A 8 -1.44 59.40 -4.47
N THR A 9 -2.55 59.28 -3.76
CA THR A 9 -3.09 58.10 -3.09
C THR A 9 -3.85 57.27 -4.11
N GLU A 10 -3.63 55.96 -4.20
CA GLU A 10 -4.68 55.06 -4.66
C GLU A 10 -4.65 53.76 -3.86
N VAL A 11 -5.68 53.64 -3.01
CA VAL A 11 -6.06 52.44 -2.27
C VAL A 11 -6.80 51.55 -3.26
N LYS A 12 -6.30 50.33 -3.51
CA LYS A 12 -7.07 49.30 -4.22
C LYS A 12 -7.13 48.02 -3.39
N GLU A 13 -8.36 47.81 -2.91
CA GLU A 13 -9.05 46.61 -2.40
C GLU A 13 -8.23 45.39 -1.95
N ILE A 14 -8.40 45.13 -0.66
CA ILE A 14 -8.38 43.81 -0.04
C ILE A 14 -9.49 42.96 -0.66
N LYS A 15 -9.14 41.82 -1.24
CA LYS A 15 -10.04 40.67 -1.30
C LYS A 15 -9.44 39.55 -0.46
N GLN A 16 -10.07 39.33 0.69
CA GLN A 16 -9.99 38.07 1.43
C GLN A 16 -10.50 36.95 0.53
N ASN A 17 -9.83 35.80 0.63
CA ASN A 17 -10.28 34.41 0.48
C ASN A 17 -8.96 33.61 0.53
N GLY A 18 -8.51 32.99 1.63
CA GLY A 18 -9.26 32.01 2.42
C GLY A 18 -9.69 30.87 1.49
N ASN A 19 -9.32 29.61 1.62
CA ASN A 19 -8.61 28.84 2.61
C ASN A 19 -8.56 27.40 2.03
N VAL A 20 -7.70 26.54 2.57
CA VAL A 20 -7.83 25.07 2.58
C VAL A 20 -7.82 24.33 1.24
N GLN A 21 -6.71 24.22 0.49
CA GLN A 21 -6.49 22.99 -0.31
C GLN A 21 -5.05 22.47 -0.36
N GLU A 22 -4.09 23.12 0.29
CA GLU A 22 -2.66 22.74 0.21
C GLU A 22 -2.10 22.12 1.50
N SER A 23 -2.95 21.43 2.27
CA SER A 23 -2.57 20.81 3.54
C SER A 23 -2.89 19.32 3.66
N LYS A 24 -3.32 18.64 2.60
CA LYS A 24 -3.55 17.18 2.62
C LYS A 24 -2.49 16.31 1.94
N GLN A 25 -1.47 16.89 1.32
CA GLN A 25 -0.43 16.11 0.62
C GLN A 25 0.94 16.04 1.34
N LYS A 26 1.04 16.56 2.57
CA LYS A 26 2.35 16.63 3.27
C LYS A 26 2.53 15.66 4.43
N GLU A 27 1.54 14.81 4.71
CA GLU A 27 1.60 13.89 5.86
C GLU A 27 1.89 12.43 5.50
N GLU A 28 1.75 12.03 4.22
CA GLU A 28 2.16 10.70 3.73
C GLU A 28 3.69 10.57 3.51
N ALA A 29 4.45 11.66 3.64
CA ALA A 29 5.88 11.72 3.31
C ALA A 29 6.82 11.52 4.52
N LYS A 30 6.48 10.65 5.47
CA LYS A 30 7.39 10.24 6.56
C LYS A 30 7.35 8.75 6.90
N ILE A 31 7.10 7.90 5.92
CA ILE A 31 7.39 6.47 6.06
C ILE A 31 8.68 6.19 5.28
N SER A 32 9.66 5.71 6.04
CA SER A 32 10.97 5.18 5.64
C SER A 32 10.99 4.60 4.22
N LYS A 33 12.07 4.89 3.48
CA LYS A 33 12.40 4.28 2.18
C LYS A 33 12.63 2.77 2.38
N GLN A 34 11.57 1.98 2.48
CA GLN A 34 11.62 0.57 2.18
C GLN A 34 11.70 0.41 0.66
N ASP A 35 12.47 -0.58 0.19
CA ASP A 35 12.45 -0.98 -1.21
C ASP A 35 10.99 -1.11 -1.68
N PRO A 36 10.66 -0.67 -2.92
CA PRO A 36 9.29 -0.65 -3.37
C PRO A 36 8.68 -2.04 -3.19
N ILE A 37 7.69 -2.14 -2.29
CA ILE A 37 6.97 -3.40 -2.08
C ILE A 37 6.36 -3.74 -3.45
N PRO A 38 6.77 -4.87 -4.07
CA PRO A 38 6.31 -5.25 -5.41
C PRO A 38 4.79 -5.25 -5.43
N LYS A 39 4.14 -4.42 -6.26
CA LYS A 39 2.69 -4.16 -6.16
C LYS A 39 1.80 -5.21 -6.87
N GLY A 40 2.35 -6.37 -7.22
CA GLY A 40 1.62 -7.52 -7.73
C GLY A 40 2.32 -8.19 -8.91
N PRO A 41 1.82 -9.35 -9.41
CA PRO A 41 0.67 -10.11 -8.92
C PRO A 41 0.99 -10.92 -7.66
N TYR A 42 -0.02 -11.08 -6.80
CA TYR A 42 0.06 -11.87 -5.57
C TYR A 42 -0.81 -13.13 -5.64
N LYS A 43 -0.28 -14.26 -5.18
CA LYS A 43 -1.06 -15.49 -4.96
C LYS A 43 -0.77 -16.05 -3.59
N LEU A 44 -1.80 -16.35 -2.82
CA LEU A 44 -1.69 -16.97 -1.51
C LEU A 44 -2.29 -18.36 -1.56
N THR A 45 -1.46 -19.38 -1.39
CA THR A 45 -1.90 -20.78 -1.36
C THR A 45 -1.94 -21.28 0.08
N TYR A 46 -3.11 -21.71 0.54
CA TYR A 46 -3.29 -22.31 1.87
C TYR A 46 -4.48 -23.26 1.92
N PHE A 47 -4.68 -23.94 3.06
CA PHE A 47 -5.89 -24.72 3.29
C PHE A 47 -7.15 -23.86 3.27
N ASP A 48 -8.30 -24.50 3.02
CA ASP A 48 -9.63 -23.88 3.16
C ASP A 48 -9.99 -23.67 4.65
N GLY A 49 -9.24 -22.76 5.28
CA GLY A 49 -9.36 -22.36 6.66
C GLY A 49 -8.53 -21.11 6.92
N GLN A 50 -8.70 -20.50 8.09
CA GLN A 50 -7.98 -19.30 8.48
C GLN A 50 -6.48 -19.62 8.71
N GLY A 51 -6.19 -20.36 9.79
CA GLY A 51 -4.85 -20.83 10.13
C GLY A 51 -3.75 -19.75 9.99
N ARG A 52 -2.58 -20.16 9.49
CA ARG A 52 -1.41 -19.28 9.34
C ARG A 52 -1.56 -18.25 8.22
N ALA A 53 -2.45 -18.47 7.24
CA ALA A 53 -2.63 -17.57 6.11
C ALA A 53 -3.55 -16.38 6.43
N GLU A 54 -4.32 -16.44 7.51
CA GLU A 54 -5.32 -15.41 7.83
C GLU A 54 -4.69 -14.03 8.06
N LEU A 55 -3.53 -13.98 8.73
CA LEU A 55 -2.81 -12.73 8.95
C LEU A 55 -2.50 -12.04 7.61
N THR A 56 -2.02 -12.81 6.64
CA THR A 56 -1.72 -12.31 5.29
C THR A 56 -2.98 -11.82 4.58
N ARG A 57 -4.11 -12.54 4.70
CA ARG A 57 -5.40 -12.12 4.12
C ARG A 57 -5.90 -10.80 4.71
N VAL A 58 -5.78 -10.64 6.03
CA VAL A 58 -6.16 -9.39 6.72
C VAL A 58 -5.27 -8.23 6.27
N ILE A 59 -3.96 -8.46 6.10
CA ILE A 59 -3.04 -7.43 5.58
C ILE A 59 -3.46 -7.00 4.18
N PHE A 60 -3.75 -7.94 3.27
CA PHE A 60 -4.23 -7.61 1.93
C PHE A 60 -5.54 -6.83 1.94
N ALA A 61 -6.52 -7.26 2.76
CA ALA A 61 -7.78 -6.56 2.90
C ALA A 61 -7.62 -5.14 3.48
N SER A 62 -6.72 -4.95 4.45
CA SER A 62 -6.45 -3.65 5.07
C SER A 62 -5.83 -2.63 4.12
N GLN A 63 -5.12 -3.10 3.10
CA GLN A 63 -4.43 -2.28 2.10
C GLN A 63 -5.16 -2.24 0.76
N ASP A 64 -6.35 -2.85 0.66
CA ASP A 64 -7.12 -3.03 -0.58
C ASP A 64 -6.27 -3.64 -1.72
N ILE A 65 -5.36 -4.54 -1.37
CA ILE A 65 -4.50 -5.22 -2.35
C ILE A 65 -5.24 -6.43 -2.88
N LYS A 66 -5.39 -6.48 -4.21
CA LYS A 66 -5.95 -7.66 -4.90
C LYS A 66 -4.92 -8.78 -4.93
N PHE A 67 -5.36 -9.98 -4.54
CA PHE A 67 -4.56 -11.20 -4.59
C PHE A 67 -5.45 -12.39 -4.97
N GLU A 68 -4.82 -13.46 -5.46
CA GLU A 68 -5.48 -14.75 -5.73
C GLU A 68 -5.41 -15.62 -4.45
N ASP A 69 -6.56 -15.95 -3.84
CA ASP A 69 -6.65 -16.86 -2.67
C ASP A 69 -6.87 -18.30 -3.14
N ILE A 70 -5.78 -19.05 -3.28
CA ILE A 70 -5.79 -20.44 -3.72
C ILE A 70 -6.01 -21.36 -2.52
N ARG A 71 -7.19 -21.98 -2.47
CA ARG A 71 -7.61 -22.84 -1.37
C ARG A 71 -7.40 -24.31 -1.71
N VAL A 72 -6.61 -24.99 -0.89
CA VAL A 72 -6.24 -26.39 -1.05
C VAL A 72 -7.09 -27.25 -0.12
N ASN A 73 -7.72 -28.29 -0.66
CA ASN A 73 -8.39 -29.28 0.17
C ASN A 73 -7.36 -30.16 0.89
N PHE A 74 -7.61 -30.52 2.14
CA PHE A 74 -6.76 -31.44 2.88
C PHE A 74 -6.55 -32.79 2.17
N LYS A 75 -7.51 -33.24 1.35
CA LYS A 75 -7.41 -34.48 0.59
C LYS A 75 -6.40 -34.41 -0.56
N ASP A 76 -6.25 -33.24 -1.17
CA ASP A 76 -5.35 -33.03 -2.31
C ASP A 76 -3.93 -32.67 -1.86
N TRP A 77 -3.77 -32.30 -0.59
CA TRP A 77 -2.49 -31.88 -0.02
C TRP A 77 -1.38 -32.93 -0.10
N PRO A 78 -1.60 -34.23 0.18
CA PRO A 78 -0.55 -35.24 0.06
C PRO A 78 0.07 -35.31 -1.34
N ASP A 79 -0.73 -35.11 -2.39
CA ASP A 79 -0.28 -35.13 -3.78
C ASP A 79 0.38 -33.80 -4.18
N MET A 80 -0.09 -32.67 -3.63
CA MET A 80 0.50 -31.35 -3.87
C MET A 80 1.82 -31.13 -3.12
N LYS A 81 1.96 -31.65 -1.89
CA LYS A 81 3.10 -31.40 -1.00
C LYS A 81 4.48 -31.58 -1.66
N PRO A 82 4.75 -32.65 -2.43
CA PRO A 82 6.04 -32.84 -3.11
C PRO A 82 6.35 -31.76 -4.17
N THR A 83 5.32 -31.07 -4.69
CA THR A 83 5.47 -30.00 -5.69
C THR A 83 5.72 -28.63 -5.06
N THR A 84 5.57 -28.51 -3.74
CA THR A 84 5.79 -27.25 -3.02
C THR A 84 7.27 -27.03 -2.70
N PRO A 85 7.79 -25.79 -2.77
CA PRO A 85 9.23 -25.54 -2.63
C PRO A 85 9.84 -26.02 -1.31
N MET A 86 9.08 -25.92 -0.21
CA MET A 86 9.53 -26.32 1.14
C MET A 86 8.65 -27.41 1.77
N GLY A 87 7.78 -28.08 1.00
CA GLY A 87 6.92 -29.14 1.54
C GLY A 87 5.86 -28.65 2.55
N MET A 88 5.52 -27.35 2.55
CA MET A 88 4.64 -26.73 3.54
C MET A 88 3.77 -25.61 2.96
N LEU A 89 2.75 -25.23 3.73
CA LEU A 89 1.86 -24.09 3.49
C LEU A 89 1.86 -23.19 4.75
N PRO A 90 1.65 -21.87 4.63
CA PRO A 90 1.26 -21.13 3.43
C PRO A 90 2.41 -20.86 2.46
N ILE A 91 2.05 -20.58 1.20
CA ILE A 91 2.97 -20.10 0.16
C ILE A 91 2.42 -18.79 -0.38
N LEU A 92 3.25 -17.74 -0.35
CA LEU A 92 2.97 -16.47 -0.98
C LEU A 92 3.81 -16.36 -2.25
N GLU A 93 3.16 -16.19 -3.40
CA GLU A 93 3.83 -15.91 -4.66
C GLU A 93 3.75 -14.42 -4.97
N VAL A 94 4.90 -13.81 -5.24
CA VAL A 94 5.04 -12.40 -5.61
C VAL A 94 5.83 -12.33 -6.91
N GLU A 95 5.19 -11.88 -8.00
CA GLU A 95 5.84 -11.78 -9.32
C GLU A 95 6.48 -13.12 -9.79
N GLY A 96 5.85 -14.25 -9.45
CA GLY A 96 6.36 -15.59 -9.77
C GLY A 96 7.41 -16.13 -8.79
N THR A 97 7.87 -15.33 -7.84
CA THR A 97 8.77 -15.78 -6.77
C THR A 97 7.95 -16.35 -5.61
N LYS A 98 8.20 -17.61 -5.25
CA LYS A 98 7.52 -18.28 -4.14
C LYS A 98 8.26 -18.05 -2.83
N ILE A 99 7.56 -17.49 -1.86
CA ILE A 99 7.98 -17.27 -0.49
C ILE A 99 7.21 -18.26 0.37
N CYS A 100 7.93 -19.05 1.17
CA CYS A 100 7.33 -19.96 2.14
C CYS A 100 7.83 -19.57 3.54
N GLU A 101 7.07 -19.94 4.57
CA GLU A 101 7.15 -19.53 6.00
C GLU A 101 6.16 -18.41 6.38
N SER A 102 5.58 -18.50 7.59
CA SER A 102 4.60 -17.55 8.15
C SER A 102 5.17 -16.76 9.33
#